data_AF-A0A8C6Z2C1-F1
#
_entry.id   AF-A0A8C6Z2C1-F1
#
_cell.length_a   1.000
_cell.length_b   1.000
_cell.length_c   1.000
_cell.angle_alpha   90.00
_cell.angle_beta   90.00
_cell.angle_gamma   90.00
#
_symmetry.space_group_name_H-M   'P 1'
#
loop_
_entity.id
_entity.type
_entity.pdbx_description
1 polymer ?
#
loop_
_entity_poly.entity_id
_entity_poly.type
_entity_poly.pdbx_seq_one_letter_code
_entity_poly.pdbx_strand_id
1 'polypeptide(L)'
;VLVLGSQNLTELRDSISCVSDLQIGGEFSSQPDQAPEHISKDLYKSAFFYFEGIFYNDKRSPECRDLSRTIIEWSESHDRGYGNLQSAKMEDYTFNDLSLRIGFPYLFCHQGNCEHIVIITDIR
;
A
#
# COMPACT_ATOMS: atom_id res chain seq x y z
N VAL A 1 -8.91 -3.66 13.42
CA VAL A 1 -7.66 -4.45 13.38
C VAL A 1 -6.81 -4.03 14.57
N LEU A 2 -6.15 -4.97 15.25
CA LEU A 2 -5.17 -4.70 16.31
C LEU A 2 -3.83 -5.29 15.86
N VAL A 3 -2.75 -4.58 16.12
CA VAL A 3 -1.38 -4.99 15.77
C VAL A 3 -0.46 -4.76 16.98
N LEU A 4 0.58 -5.59 17.10
CA LEU A 4 1.66 -5.37 18.05
C LEU A 4 2.69 -4.41 17.46
N GLY A 5 3.34 -3.64 18.32
CA GLY A 5 4.45 -2.77 17.93
C GLY A 5 5.57 -3.50 17.18
N SER A 6 5.81 -4.77 17.51
CA SER A 6 6.85 -5.60 16.90
C SER A 6 6.48 -6.25 15.57
N GLN A 7 5.22 -6.12 15.12
CA GLN A 7 4.80 -6.70 13.85
C GLN A 7 5.27 -5.82 12.69
N ASN A 8 5.63 -6.46 11.58
CA ASN A 8 5.97 -5.73 10.37
C ASN A 8 4.73 -5.08 9.76
N LEU A 9 4.92 -3.97 9.05
CA LEU A 9 3.82 -3.29 8.36
C LEU A 9 3.14 -4.20 7.32
N THR A 10 3.89 -5.14 6.76
CA THR A 10 3.38 -6.16 5.83
C THR A 10 2.30 -7.05 6.44
N GLU A 11 2.34 -7.30 7.75
CA GLU A 11 1.31 -8.07 8.45
C GLU A 11 -0.02 -7.29 8.50
N LEU A 12 0.03 -5.98 8.72
CA LEU A 12 -1.17 -5.13 8.62
C LEU A 12 -1.71 -5.14 7.19
N ARG A 13 -0.85 -4.94 6.19
CA ARG A 13 -1.24 -5.02 4.76
C ARG A 13 -2.01 -6.30 4.47
N ASP A 14 -1.47 -7.44 4.90
CA ASP A 14 -2.06 -8.75 4.58
C ASP A 14 -3.40 -8.97 5.30
N SER A 15 -3.64 -8.28 6.43
CA SER A 15 -4.91 -8.30 7.17
C SER A 15 -6.00 -7.40 6.57
N ILE A 16 -5.65 -6.46 5.69
CA ILE A 16 -6.62 -5.56 5.04
C ILE A 16 -7.35 -6.35 3.94
N SER A 17 -8.67 -6.36 4.02
CA SER A 17 -9.54 -6.96 3.01
C SER A 17 -10.21 -5.86 2.21
N CYS A 18 -10.02 -5.86 0.88
CA CYS A 18 -10.63 -4.89 -0.02
C CYS A 18 -11.53 -5.59 -1.04
N VAL A 19 -12.65 -4.97 -1.41
CA VAL A 19 -13.54 -5.52 -2.46
C VAL A 19 -12.81 -5.60 -3.80
N SER A 20 -11.89 -4.67 -4.09
CA SER A 20 -11.06 -4.69 -5.29
C SER A 20 -10.15 -5.91 -5.37
N ASP A 21 -9.79 -6.54 -4.24
CA ASP A 21 -8.98 -7.77 -4.24
C ASP A 21 -9.72 -8.96 -4.86
N LEU A 22 -11.05 -8.97 -4.74
CA LEU A 22 -11.93 -10.05 -5.21
C LEU A 22 -12.34 -9.89 -6.68
N GLN A 23 -11.98 -8.78 -7.30
CA GLN A 23 -12.32 -8.53 -8.70
C GLN A 23 -11.56 -9.49 -9.61
N ILE A 24 -12.16 -9.80 -10.76
CA ILE A 24 -11.54 -10.57 -11.81
C ILE A 24 -10.85 -9.57 -12.74
N GLY A 25 -9.52 -9.57 -12.73
CA GLY A 25 -8.71 -8.77 -13.65
C GLY A 25 -8.42 -9.55 -14.94
N GLY A 26 -8.36 -8.85 -16.08
CA GLY A 26 -7.95 -9.43 -17.36
C GLY A 26 -8.92 -9.19 -18.51
N GLU A 27 -8.59 -9.78 -19.65
CA GLU A 27 -9.37 -9.73 -20.89
C GLU A 27 -10.02 -11.11 -21.10
N PHE A 28 -11.35 -11.16 -21.18
CA PHE A 28 -12.11 -12.40 -21.31
C PHE A 28 -13.11 -12.38 -22.47
N SER A 29 -13.09 -11.35 -23.33
CA SER A 29 -14.08 -11.22 -24.42
C SER A 29 -14.01 -12.38 -25.41
N SER A 30 -12.83 -12.97 -25.58
CA SER A 30 -12.63 -14.14 -26.46
C SER A 30 -13.11 -15.46 -25.85
N GLN A 31 -13.21 -15.56 -24.51
CA GLN A 31 -13.57 -16.78 -23.79
C GLN A 31 -14.44 -16.45 -22.54
N PRO A 32 -15.69 -15.98 -22.73
CA PRO A 32 -16.52 -15.48 -21.62
C PRO A 32 -16.99 -16.55 -20.64
N ASP A 33 -17.03 -17.82 -21.07
CA ASP A 33 -17.46 -18.96 -20.24
C ASP A 33 -16.31 -19.54 -19.41
N GLN A 34 -15.07 -19.09 -19.61
CA GLN A 34 -13.92 -19.59 -18.87
C GLN A 34 -13.92 -19.01 -17.46
N ALA A 35 -13.91 -19.88 -16.45
CA ALA A 35 -13.73 -19.47 -15.07
C ALA A 35 -12.34 -18.81 -14.91
N PRO A 36 -12.25 -17.60 -14.33
CA PRO A 36 -10.97 -16.96 -14.07
C PRO A 36 -10.15 -17.76 -13.06
N GLU A 37 -8.87 -17.95 -13.34
CA GLU A 37 -7.95 -18.69 -12.46
C GLU A 37 -7.42 -17.83 -11.31
N HIS A 38 -7.42 -16.50 -11.48
CA HIS A 38 -6.79 -15.55 -10.57
C HIS A 38 -7.70 -14.36 -10.29
N ILE A 39 -7.65 -13.86 -9.05
CA ILE A 39 -8.29 -12.61 -8.65
C ILE A 39 -7.28 -11.45 -8.71
N SER A 40 -7.77 -10.21 -8.68
CA SER A 40 -6.95 -9.00 -8.74
C SER A 40 -5.83 -8.96 -7.71
N LYS A 41 -6.03 -9.51 -6.51
CA LYS A 41 -4.98 -9.59 -5.48
C LYS A 41 -3.79 -10.46 -5.89
N ASP A 42 -4.03 -11.49 -6.70
CA ASP A 42 -2.98 -12.39 -7.20
C ASP A 42 -2.16 -11.73 -8.31
N LEU A 43 -2.76 -10.82 -9.07
CA LEU A 43 -2.14 -10.17 -10.22
C LEU A 43 -1.47 -8.83 -9.83
N TYR A 44 -2.12 -8.05 -8.97
CA TYR A 44 -1.73 -6.67 -8.67
C TYR A 44 -1.22 -6.56 -7.23
N LYS A 45 -0.01 -7.09 -7.00
CA LYS A 45 0.59 -7.22 -5.66
C LYS A 45 1.16 -5.91 -5.10
N SER A 46 1.34 -4.89 -5.94
CA SER A 46 1.97 -3.63 -5.52
C SER A 46 1.08 -2.87 -4.53
N ALA A 47 1.67 -2.41 -3.43
CA ALA A 47 0.99 -1.61 -2.42
C ALA A 47 1.97 -0.74 -1.65
N PHE A 48 1.48 0.33 -1.02
CA PHE A 48 2.24 1.08 -0.02
C PHE A 48 1.36 1.58 1.13
N PHE A 49 1.98 1.78 2.30
CA PHE A 49 1.47 2.72 3.30
C PHE A 49 2.20 4.06 3.17
N TYR A 50 1.48 5.15 3.39
CA TYR A 50 2.06 6.48 3.50
C TYR A 50 1.85 7.00 4.92
N PHE A 51 2.93 7.02 5.69
CA PHE A 51 2.97 7.52 7.06
C PHE A 51 4.04 8.60 7.18
N GLU A 52 3.69 9.77 7.71
CA GLU A 52 4.60 10.89 8.02
C GLU A 52 5.64 11.21 6.93
N GLY A 53 5.21 11.31 5.66
CA GLY A 53 6.12 11.67 4.56
C GLY A 53 6.88 10.49 3.93
N ILE A 54 6.69 9.27 4.44
CA ILE A 54 7.39 8.08 3.97
C ILE A 54 6.40 7.11 3.32
N PHE A 55 6.73 6.70 2.09
CA PHE A 55 6.05 5.63 1.36
C PHE A 55 6.73 4.29 1.65
N TYR A 56 6.07 3.45 2.45
CA TYR A 56 6.48 2.08 2.75
C TYR A 56 5.92 1.16 1.66
N ASN A 57 6.69 0.93 0.60
CA ASN A 57 6.30 0.12 -0.54
C ASN A 57 6.52 -1.37 -0.24
N ASP A 58 5.53 -2.22 -0.50
CA ASP A 58 5.71 -3.68 -0.42
C ASP A 58 6.60 -4.15 -1.55
N LYS A 59 7.82 -4.61 -1.23
CA LYS A 59 8.79 -5.12 -2.22
C LYS A 59 9.08 -6.62 -2.02
N ARG A 60 8.20 -7.35 -1.32
CA ARG A 60 8.35 -8.79 -1.06
C ARG A 60 8.28 -9.69 -2.30
N SER A 61 7.62 -9.24 -3.37
CA SER A 61 7.54 -9.96 -4.65
C SER A 61 8.29 -9.20 -5.75
N PRO A 62 9.01 -9.89 -6.67
CA PRO A 62 9.63 -9.25 -7.83
C PRO A 62 8.63 -8.56 -8.78
N GLU A 63 7.34 -8.90 -8.70
CA GLU A 63 6.27 -8.27 -9.48
C GLU A 63 5.80 -6.93 -8.88
N CYS A 64 6.15 -6.66 -7.62
CA CYS A 64 5.80 -5.40 -6.98
C CYS A 64 6.57 -4.24 -7.61
N ARG A 65 5.81 -3.23 -8.05
CA ARG A 65 6.33 -1.96 -8.55
C ARG A 65 6.31 -0.94 -7.44
N ASP A 66 7.28 -0.03 -7.47
CA ASP A 66 7.29 1.14 -6.60
C ASP A 66 6.24 2.14 -7.09
N LEU A 67 5.06 2.10 -6.47
CA LEU A 67 3.93 2.97 -6.83
C LEU A 67 4.18 4.42 -6.41
N SER A 68 5.05 4.64 -5.41
CA SER A 68 5.35 5.98 -4.91
C SER A 68 6.25 6.80 -5.82
N ARG A 69 7.02 6.13 -6.70
CA ARG A 69 8.02 6.76 -7.56
C ARG A 69 7.51 8.00 -8.29
N THR A 70 6.39 7.87 -9.00
CA THR A 70 5.84 8.99 -9.78
C THR A 70 5.41 10.16 -8.89
N ILE A 71 4.93 9.87 -7.67
CA ILE A 71 4.52 10.90 -6.70
C ILE A 71 5.75 11.67 -6.19
N ILE A 72 6.82 10.94 -5.85
CA ILE A 72 8.08 11.54 -5.38
C ILE A 72 8.71 12.38 -6.49
N GLU A 73 8.89 11.83 -7.69
CA GLU A 73 9.43 12.56 -8.85
C GLU A 73 8.59 13.80 -9.19
N TRP A 74 7.26 13.67 -9.14
CA TRP A 74 6.36 14.80 -9.32
C TRP A 74 6.58 15.86 -8.24
N SER A 75 6.71 15.47 -6.97
CA SER A 75 6.94 16.42 -5.87
C SER A 75 8.25 17.20 -5.99
N GLU A 76 9.30 16.57 -6.53
CA GLU A 76 10.64 17.16 -6.70
C GLU A 76 10.78 18.03 -7.95
N SER A 77 9.95 17.79 -8.98
CA SER A 77 10.11 18.43 -10.30
C SER A 77 10.01 19.96 -10.30
N HIS A 78 9.41 20.57 -9.28
CA HIS A 78 9.23 22.01 -9.13
C HIS A 78 9.22 22.38 -7.64
N ASP A 79 9.51 23.64 -7.31
CA ASP A 79 9.31 24.17 -5.95
C ASP A 79 7.80 24.22 -5.62
N ARG A 80 7.28 23.09 -5.14
CA ARG A 80 5.86 22.86 -4.85
C ARG A 80 5.54 22.93 -3.37
N GLY A 81 6.54 23.20 -2.52
CA GLY A 81 6.38 23.23 -1.06
C GLY A 81 6.16 21.87 -0.41
N TYR A 82 6.31 20.75 -1.14
CA TYR A 82 6.32 19.42 -0.56
C TYR A 82 7.74 19.07 -0.12
N GLY A 83 7.95 18.86 1.18
CA GLY A 83 9.26 18.55 1.74
C GLY A 83 9.52 17.04 1.81
N ASN A 84 10.69 16.62 1.32
CA ASN A 84 11.36 15.34 1.60
C ASN A 84 10.44 14.11 1.67
N LEU A 85 9.66 13.86 0.61
CA LEU A 85 8.98 12.58 0.46
C LEU A 85 10.03 11.47 0.30
N GLN A 86 9.88 10.37 1.05
CA GLN A 86 10.84 9.27 1.05
C GLN A 86 10.16 7.96 0.66
N SER A 87 10.94 7.00 0.15
CA SER A 87 10.49 5.63 -0.11
C SER A 87 11.33 4.65 0.70
N ALA A 88 10.66 3.70 1.34
CA ALA A 88 11.24 2.63 2.11
C ALA A 88 10.59 1.28 1.74
N LYS A 89 11.27 0.18 2.07
CA LYS A 89 10.71 -1.17 1.96
C LYS A 89 9.79 -1.42 3.14
N MET A 90 8.55 -1.83 2.86
CA MET A 90 7.55 -2.12 3.89
C MET A 90 7.99 -3.28 4.80
N GLU A 91 8.68 -4.27 4.24
CA GLU A 91 9.13 -5.46 4.94
C GLU A 91 10.29 -5.23 5.94
N ASP A 92 10.92 -4.06 5.91
CA ASP A 92 12.05 -3.70 6.78
C ASP A 92 11.61 -2.90 8.03
N TYR A 93 10.30 -2.62 8.19
CA TYR A 93 9.77 -1.76 9.24
C TYR A 93 8.66 -2.43 10.06
N THR A 94 8.71 -2.19 11.37
CA THR A 94 7.68 -2.53 12.34
C THR A 94 6.90 -1.29 12.79
N PHE A 95 5.81 -1.47 13.52
CA PHE A 95 5.06 -0.35 14.10
C PHE A 95 5.86 0.43 15.16
N ASN A 96 6.82 -0.21 15.84
CA ASN A 96 7.72 0.44 16.79
C ASN A 96 8.69 1.42 16.12
N ASP A 97 8.94 1.27 14.81
CA ASP A 97 9.81 2.15 14.05
C ASP A 97 9.08 3.40 13.55
N LEU A 98 7.75 3.48 13.73
CA LEU A 98 6.93 4.56 13.22
C LEU A 98 6.67 5.63 14.27
N SER A 99 6.73 6.90 13.84
CA SER A 99 6.19 8.03 14.61
C SER A 99 4.79 8.34 14.09
N LEU A 100 3.74 7.91 14.80
CA LEU A 100 2.35 8.05 14.34
C LEU A 100 1.58 9.06 15.19
N ARG A 101 0.62 9.74 14.56
CA ARG A 101 -0.34 10.63 15.19
C ARG A 101 -1.69 9.93 15.31
N ILE A 102 -2.17 9.85 16.54
CA ILE A 102 -3.50 9.30 16.83
C ILE A 102 -4.58 10.21 16.22
N GLY A 103 -5.55 9.61 15.54
CA GLY A 103 -6.65 10.30 14.87
C GLY A 103 -6.29 10.97 13.54
N PHE A 104 -5.04 10.89 13.08
CA PHE A 104 -4.63 11.44 11.78
C PHE A 104 -4.98 10.47 10.63
N PRO A 105 -5.50 10.97 9.48
CA PRO A 105 -5.80 10.14 8.33
C PRO A 105 -4.54 9.85 7.51
N TYR A 106 -4.06 8.61 7.58
CA TYR A 106 -2.99 8.10 6.72
C TYR A 106 -3.55 7.37 5.50
N LEU A 107 -2.69 7.03 4.54
CA LEU A 107 -3.08 6.39 3.29
C LEU A 107 -2.49 4.98 3.19
N PHE A 108 -3.32 4.03 2.80
CA PHE A 108 -2.93 2.75 2.22
C PHE A 108 -3.38 2.72 0.78
N CYS A 109 -2.48 2.44 -0.16
CA CYS A 109 -2.81 2.29 -1.57
C CYS A 109 -2.36 0.92 -2.07
N HIS A 110 -3.24 0.21 -2.79
CA HIS A 110 -2.92 -1.07 -3.43
C HIS A 110 -3.49 -1.13 -4.85
N GLN A 111 -3.01 -2.08 -5.65
CA GLN A 111 -3.40 -2.27 -7.05
C GLN A 111 -3.18 -1.04 -7.95
N GLY A 112 -2.36 -0.08 -7.51
CA GLY A 112 -1.98 1.12 -8.26
C GLY A 112 -2.88 2.35 -8.03
N ASN A 113 -4.14 2.17 -7.71
CA ASN A 113 -5.09 3.28 -7.53
C ASN A 113 -6.20 3.03 -6.50
N CYS A 114 -6.21 1.87 -5.81
CA CYS A 114 -7.21 1.61 -4.79
C CYS A 114 -6.72 2.17 -3.45
N GLU A 115 -7.30 3.29 -3.05
CA GLU A 115 -6.88 4.09 -1.89
C GLU A 115 -7.81 3.88 -0.69
N HIS A 116 -7.21 3.71 0.49
CA HIS A 116 -7.91 3.51 1.75
C HIS A 116 -7.32 4.41 2.82
N ILE A 117 -8.19 5.05 3.60
CA ILE A 117 -7.76 5.83 4.76
C ILE A 117 -7.51 4.91 5.95
N VAL A 118 -6.33 5.02 6.54
CA VAL A 118 -5.93 4.32 7.76
C VAL A 118 -5.85 5.31 8.90
N ILE A 119 -6.59 5.06 9.97
CA ILE A 119 -6.59 5.91 11.17
C ILE A 119 -6.14 5.08 12.35
N ILE A 120 -5.07 5.52 13.01
CA ILE A 120 -4.65 4.96 14.29
C ILE A 120 -5.51 5.57 15.38
N THR A 121 -6.32 4.74 16.03
CA THR A 121 -7.31 5.21 17.02
C THR A 121 -6.77 5.18 18.45
N ASP A 122 -5.78 4.34 18.74
CA ASP A 122 -5.22 4.13 20.08
C ASP A 122 -3.83 3.48 19.99
N ILE A 123 -2.96 3.73 20.97
CA ILE A 123 -1.62 3.11 21.15
C ILE A 123 -1.43 2.86 22.65
N ARG A 124 -0.98 1.66 23.04
CA ARG A 124 -0.86 1.23 24.45
C ARG A 124 0.49 0.63 24.76
#